data_AF-K5WB06-F1
#
_entry.id   AF-K5WB06-F1
#
_cell.length_a   1.000
_cell.length_b   1.000
_cell.length_c   1.000
_cell.angle_alpha   90.00
_cell.angle_beta   90.00
_cell.angle_gamma   90.00
#
_symmetry.space_group_name_H-M   'P 1'
#
loop_
_entity.id
_entity.type
_entity.pdbx_description
1 polymer ?
#
loop_
_entity_poly.entity_id
_entity_poly.type
_entity_poly.pdbx_seq_one_letter_code
_entity_poly.pdbx_strand_id
1 'polypeptide(L)'
;MLEAKLSEAGILKRLLDAIKELVADANFECTEEGITLQAMDNSHVALVAVKLNATGFKRYRCDRPMPLGVNLTSLTKVVKCAKDDDLCTLSAADDADVLSLTYEARNTDRIAEYEMKLMDIDTDTLGIPDTDYDARVTMPSSEFSRIVRDLSQLGESVRIEVSKEGVRFASEGEAANGNILMRHTDTSGVNGKKGSSSKVKKEDDDEEEAEDDDEDEDGEKKAKKEKVKKEENEDVEMNGEDDEDDGEFKAESEGEEEQDEDSSGKKRKKAPGKEATKPAKKAKKGKSKGDDEDDVPDGVRIEMNQHVNLTFSLKYLVNFSKSASLSNVVQLMMSNDVPLLVSYDFNQGYIRYYLAPKIGDD
;
A
#
# COMPACT_ATOMS: atom_id res chain seq x y z
N MET A 1 5.01 -22.80 20.94
CA MET A 1 4.15 -22.88 19.73
C MET A 1 3.69 -21.49 19.30
N LEU A 2 3.46 -21.28 18.00
CA LEU A 2 2.81 -20.10 17.41
C LEU A 2 1.43 -20.48 16.85
N GLU A 3 0.41 -19.70 17.18
CA GLU A 3 -0.92 -19.73 16.58
C GLU A 3 -1.39 -18.29 16.34
N ALA A 4 -1.44 -17.84 15.08
CA ALA A 4 -1.87 -16.49 14.72
C ALA A 4 -3.01 -16.53 13.68
N LYS A 5 -4.22 -16.15 14.10
CA LYS A 5 -5.44 -16.13 13.26
C LYS A 5 -5.77 -14.70 12.83
N LEU A 6 -5.63 -14.43 11.53
CA LEU A 6 -6.00 -13.20 10.86
C LEU A 6 -7.49 -13.23 10.46
N SER A 7 -8.16 -12.09 10.54
CA SER A 7 -9.54 -11.94 10.08
C SER A 7 -9.68 -12.03 8.57
N GLU A 8 -8.67 -11.56 7.85
CA GLU A 8 -8.65 -11.38 6.40
C GLU A 8 -7.24 -11.74 5.88
N ALA A 9 -7.17 -12.73 4.99
CA ALA A 9 -5.93 -13.10 4.32
C ALA A 9 -5.43 -12.00 3.36
N GLY A 10 -6.32 -11.10 2.92
CA GLY A 10 -6.00 -9.95 2.08
C GLY A 10 -4.88 -9.07 2.61
N ILE A 11 -4.78 -8.90 3.93
CA ILE A 11 -3.73 -8.09 4.57
C ILE A 11 -2.36 -8.74 4.36
N LEU A 12 -2.24 -10.03 4.63
CA LEU A 12 -0.99 -10.78 4.46
C LEU A 12 -0.58 -10.81 2.97
N LYS A 13 -1.55 -10.95 2.05
CA LYS A 13 -1.29 -10.87 0.60
C LYS A 13 -0.67 -9.54 0.19
N ARG A 14 -1.29 -8.43 0.58
CA ARG A 14 -0.84 -7.08 0.23
C ARG A 14 0.52 -6.79 0.83
N LEU A 15 0.75 -7.24 2.07
CA LEU A 15 2.03 -7.12 2.76
C LEU A 15 3.14 -7.88 2.01
N LEU A 16 2.92 -9.16 1.70
CA LEU A 16 3.88 -9.96 0.96
C LEU A 16 4.15 -9.41 -0.45
N ASP A 17 3.10 -8.95 -1.14
CA ASP A 17 3.23 -8.34 -2.47
C ASP A 17 4.12 -7.08 -2.47
N ALA A 18 4.09 -6.32 -1.37
CA ALA A 18 4.90 -5.12 -1.19
C ALA A 18 6.37 -5.40 -0.83
N ILE A 19 6.69 -6.53 -0.19
CA ILE A 19 8.05 -6.83 0.27
C ILE A 19 8.82 -7.85 -0.60
N LYS A 20 8.12 -8.72 -1.34
CA LYS A 20 8.72 -9.82 -2.13
C LYS A 20 9.75 -9.38 -3.18
N GLU A 21 9.70 -8.12 -3.61
CA GLU A 21 10.63 -7.57 -4.61
C GLU A 21 11.86 -6.91 -4.01
N LEU A 22 11.81 -6.60 -2.72
CA LEU A 22 12.94 -6.05 -1.98
C LEU A 22 13.81 -7.17 -1.41
N VAL A 23 13.16 -8.23 -0.93
CA VAL A 23 13.80 -9.31 -0.17
C VAL A 23 13.30 -10.66 -0.67
N ALA A 24 14.21 -11.59 -0.90
CA ALA A 24 13.88 -12.95 -1.32
C ALA A 24 13.50 -13.84 -0.11
N ASP A 25 14.30 -13.76 0.95
CA ASP A 25 14.22 -14.58 2.15
C ASP A 25 14.23 -13.69 3.39
N ALA A 26 13.32 -13.92 4.33
CA ALA A 26 13.19 -13.10 5.52
C ALA A 26 12.76 -13.92 6.73
N ASN A 27 13.14 -13.45 7.92
CA ASN A 27 12.66 -13.99 9.19
C ASN A 27 11.43 -13.22 9.67
N PHE A 28 10.35 -13.94 9.95
CA PHE A 28 9.24 -13.45 10.74
C PHE A 28 9.50 -13.77 12.20
N GLU A 29 9.93 -12.77 12.97
CA GLU A 29 10.11 -12.86 14.40
C GLU A 29 8.75 -12.80 15.10
N CYS A 30 8.32 -13.92 15.67
CA CYS A 30 7.07 -13.98 16.41
C CYS A 30 7.37 -13.82 17.90
N THR A 31 6.70 -12.89 18.55
CA THR A 31 6.83 -12.57 19.98
C THR A 31 5.46 -12.38 20.61
N GLU A 32 5.34 -12.28 21.93
CA GLU A 32 4.04 -12.00 22.58
C GLU A 32 3.40 -10.68 22.13
N GLU A 33 4.21 -9.69 21.69
CA GLU A 33 3.72 -8.41 21.20
C GLU A 33 3.14 -8.49 19.78
N GLY A 34 3.50 -9.52 19.01
CA GLY A 34 3.10 -9.69 17.62
C GLY A 34 4.22 -10.23 16.74
N ILE A 35 4.06 -10.03 15.43
CA ILE A 35 4.99 -10.52 14.41
C ILE A 35 5.76 -9.34 13.84
N THR A 36 7.09 -9.40 13.90
CA THR A 36 8.00 -8.42 13.30
C THR A 36 8.78 -9.07 12.16
N LEU A 37 9.07 -8.29 11.13
CA LEU A 37 9.98 -8.69 10.06
C LEU A 37 10.90 -7.52 9.78
N GLN A 38 12.19 -7.78 9.82
CA GLN A 38 13.22 -6.83 9.43
C GLN A 38 14.13 -7.49 8.42
N ALA A 39 14.34 -6.83 7.29
CA ALA A 39 15.23 -7.33 6.26
C ALA A 39 15.84 -6.20 5.42
N MET A 40 17.06 -6.42 4.96
CA MET A 40 17.75 -5.54 4.02
C MET A 40 17.60 -6.08 2.60
N ASP A 41 17.64 -5.19 1.62
CA ASP A 41 17.75 -5.58 0.22
C ASP A 41 19.16 -6.11 -0.10
N ASN A 42 19.31 -6.74 -1.27
CA ASN A 42 20.61 -7.31 -1.71
C ASN A 42 21.74 -6.28 -1.84
N SER A 43 21.42 -4.99 -2.02
CA SER A 43 22.42 -3.92 -2.11
C SER A 43 22.72 -3.27 -0.76
N HIS A 44 22.02 -3.64 0.32
CA HIS A 44 22.11 -3.03 1.65
C HIS A 44 21.87 -1.50 1.65
N VAL A 45 21.07 -1.00 0.71
CA VAL A 45 20.72 0.42 0.58
C VAL A 45 19.33 0.71 1.15
N ALA A 46 18.45 -0.29 1.13
CA ALA A 46 17.09 -0.23 1.62
C ALA A 46 16.84 -1.26 2.72
N LEU A 47 16.16 -0.85 3.79
CA LEU A 47 15.71 -1.72 4.87
C LEU A 47 14.19 -1.66 4.96
N VAL A 48 13.55 -2.83 5.07
CA VAL A 48 12.13 -2.95 5.36
C VAL A 48 11.94 -3.42 6.79
N ALA A 49 11.06 -2.73 7.51
CA ALA A 49 10.63 -3.07 8.85
C ALA A 49 9.10 -3.15 8.89
N VAL A 50 8.59 -4.34 9.15
CA VAL A 50 7.17 -4.64 9.30
C VAL A 50 6.89 -4.98 10.75
N LYS A 51 5.80 -4.45 11.30
CA LYS A 51 5.27 -4.88 12.60
C LYS A 51 3.78 -5.14 12.47
N LEU A 52 3.34 -6.33 12.85
CA LEU A 52 1.95 -6.70 13.02
C LEU A 52 1.69 -6.90 14.51
N ASN A 53 0.84 -6.06 15.10
CA ASN A 53 0.55 -6.11 16.53
C ASN A 53 -0.35 -7.31 16.84
N ALA A 54 -0.12 -7.98 17.99
CA ALA A 54 -0.94 -9.10 18.46
C ALA A 54 -2.43 -8.75 18.56
N THR A 55 -2.76 -7.48 18.85
CA THR A 55 -4.14 -6.97 18.91
C THR A 55 -4.86 -6.95 17.56
N GLY A 56 -4.12 -6.97 16.45
CA GLY A 56 -4.68 -7.02 15.10
C GLY A 56 -5.19 -8.40 14.69
N PHE A 57 -4.83 -9.45 15.43
CA PHE A 57 -5.24 -10.82 15.16
C PHE A 57 -6.52 -11.17 15.94
N LYS A 58 -7.38 -11.99 15.36
CA LYS A 58 -8.56 -12.54 16.06
C LYS A 58 -8.15 -13.43 17.22
N ARG A 59 -7.06 -14.16 17.05
CA ARG A 59 -6.44 -15.00 18.06
C ARG A 59 -4.93 -14.98 17.82
N TYR A 60 -4.17 -14.69 18.85
CA TYR A 60 -2.72 -14.69 18.79
C TYR A 60 -2.17 -15.38 20.02
N ARG A 61 -1.31 -16.36 19.81
CA ARG A 61 -0.59 -17.05 20.86
C ARG A 61 0.83 -17.32 20.37
N CYS A 62 1.80 -16.82 21.13
CA CYS A 62 3.21 -17.11 20.92
C CYS A 62 3.78 -17.45 22.30
N ASP A 63 4.12 -18.71 22.54
CA ASP A 63 4.59 -19.11 23.88
C ASP A 63 6.04 -18.68 24.15
N ARG A 64 6.86 -18.59 23.10
CA ARG A 64 8.27 -18.19 23.15
C ARG A 64 8.66 -17.47 21.86
N PRO A 65 9.54 -16.47 21.92
CA PRO A 65 10.09 -15.85 20.73
C PRO A 65 10.67 -16.89 19.77
N MET A 66 10.21 -16.91 18.53
CA MET A 66 10.72 -17.81 17.50
C MET A 66 10.84 -17.09 16.15
N PRO A 67 12.01 -17.15 15.50
CA PRO A 67 12.16 -16.69 14.12
C PRO A 67 11.63 -17.76 13.16
N LEU A 68 10.79 -17.35 12.22
CA LEU A 68 10.32 -18.21 11.13
C LEU A 68 10.96 -17.75 9.82
N GLY A 69 12.02 -18.44 9.40
CA GLY A 69 12.68 -18.14 8.14
C GLY A 69 11.89 -18.70 6.96
N VAL A 70 11.46 -17.81 6.07
CA VAL A 70 10.63 -18.16 4.92
C VAL A 70 11.17 -17.54 3.65
N ASN A 71 11.03 -18.29 2.56
CA ASN A 71 11.19 -17.73 1.23
C ASN A 71 9.90 -16.97 0.86
N LEU A 72 10.01 -15.65 0.70
CA LEU A 72 8.87 -14.76 0.44
C LEU A 72 8.20 -15.06 -0.90
N THR A 73 8.95 -15.56 -1.89
CA THR A 73 8.40 -15.97 -3.19
C THR A 73 7.48 -17.18 -3.05
N SER A 74 7.90 -18.19 -2.29
CA SER A 74 7.11 -19.39 -2.01
C SER A 74 5.90 -19.07 -1.13
N LEU A 75 6.10 -18.30 -0.06
CA LEU A 75 5.00 -17.87 0.82
C LEU A 75 3.95 -17.07 0.04
N THR A 76 4.36 -16.17 -0.85
CA THR A 76 3.44 -15.42 -1.73
C THR A 76 2.61 -16.35 -2.61
N LYS A 77 3.18 -17.44 -3.14
CA LYS A 77 2.43 -18.42 -3.95
C LYS A 77 1.38 -19.15 -3.11
N VAL A 78 1.72 -19.55 -1.89
CA VAL A 78 0.80 -20.24 -0.96
C VAL A 78 -0.34 -19.31 -0.53
N VAL A 79 -0.01 -18.06 -0.20
CA VAL A 79 -0.98 -17.06 0.24
C VAL A 79 -1.92 -16.60 -0.89
N LYS A 80 -1.47 -16.69 -2.15
CA LYS A 80 -2.34 -16.45 -3.33
C LYS A 80 -3.45 -17.49 -3.51
N CYS A 81 -3.37 -18.66 -2.88
CA CYS A 81 -4.42 -19.68 -2.97
C CYS A 81 -5.67 -19.35 -2.13
N ALA A 82 -5.54 -18.47 -1.14
CA ALA A 82 -6.67 -17.96 -0.35
C ALA A 82 -7.47 -16.93 -1.15
N LYS A 83 -8.72 -16.64 -0.77
CA LYS A 83 -9.43 -15.39 -1.14
C LYS A 83 -9.07 -14.27 -0.16
N ASP A 84 -9.47 -13.04 -0.45
CA ASP A 84 -9.06 -11.88 0.37
C ASP A 84 -9.83 -11.82 1.69
N ASP A 85 -11.07 -12.32 1.70
CA ASP A 85 -12.00 -12.38 2.82
C ASP A 85 -11.86 -13.63 3.70
N ASP A 86 -11.08 -14.61 3.26
CA ASP A 86 -10.83 -15.86 3.99
C ASP A 86 -10.08 -15.61 5.31
N LEU A 87 -10.39 -16.43 6.31
CA LEU A 87 -9.70 -16.45 7.59
C LEU A 87 -8.39 -17.21 7.41
N CYS A 88 -7.26 -16.56 7.68
CA CYS A 88 -5.94 -17.18 7.59
C CYS A 88 -5.43 -17.50 9.00
N THR A 89 -5.03 -18.75 9.24
CA THR A 89 -4.39 -19.18 10.49
C THR A 89 -2.97 -19.64 10.18
N LEU A 90 -1.99 -19.03 10.85
CA LEU A 90 -0.58 -19.41 10.82
C LEU A 90 -0.30 -20.25 12.06
N SER A 91 0.21 -21.46 11.87
CA SER A 91 0.54 -22.39 12.94
C SER A 91 1.96 -22.93 12.77
N ALA A 92 2.78 -22.78 13.81
CA ALA A 92 4.12 -23.36 13.85
C ALA A 92 4.37 -24.03 15.22
N ALA A 93 4.95 -25.24 15.17
CA ALA A 93 5.35 -25.97 16.37
C ALA A 93 6.57 -25.31 17.05
N ASP A 94 6.97 -25.81 18.21
CA ASP A 94 8.15 -25.29 18.92
C ASP A 94 9.48 -25.61 18.22
N ASP A 95 9.57 -26.75 17.53
CA ASP A 95 10.74 -27.16 16.73
C ASP A 95 10.51 -26.78 15.25
N ALA A 96 10.17 -25.52 14.99
CA ALA A 96 9.55 -25.04 13.74
C ALA A 96 10.34 -25.33 12.44
N ASP A 97 10.28 -26.57 11.94
CA ASP A 97 10.75 -26.99 10.62
C ASP A 97 9.69 -26.71 9.53
N VAL A 98 8.42 -26.59 9.93
CA VAL A 98 7.27 -26.47 9.05
C VAL A 98 6.30 -25.40 9.59
N LEU A 99 5.87 -24.52 8.69
CA LEU A 99 4.78 -23.57 8.91
C LEU A 99 3.52 -24.10 8.21
N SER A 100 2.44 -24.30 8.97
CA SER A 100 1.11 -24.62 8.45
C SER A 100 0.27 -23.35 8.30
N LEU A 101 -0.33 -23.18 7.12
CA LEU A 101 -1.26 -22.12 6.77
C LEU A 101 -2.64 -22.75 6.50
N THR A 102 -3.61 -22.43 7.36
CA THR A 102 -5.00 -22.87 7.20
C THR A 102 -5.87 -21.71 6.75
N TYR A 103 -6.54 -21.84 5.61
CA TYR A 103 -7.52 -20.89 5.10
C TYR A 103 -8.93 -21.44 5.27
N GLU A 104 -9.78 -20.68 5.95
CA GLU A 104 -11.18 -21.01 6.19
C GLU A 104 -12.05 -19.96 5.51
N ALA A 105 -12.86 -20.40 4.54
CA ALA A 105 -13.73 -19.52 3.79
C ALA A 105 -14.95 -19.09 4.62
N ARG A 106 -15.33 -17.81 4.57
CA ARG A 106 -16.45 -17.31 5.39
C ARG A 106 -17.83 -17.80 4.93
N ASN A 107 -17.96 -18.05 3.63
CA ASN A 107 -19.25 -18.32 2.98
C ASN A 107 -19.42 -19.77 2.52
N THR A 108 -18.37 -20.58 2.64
CA THR A 108 -18.35 -21.98 2.22
C THR A 108 -17.64 -22.80 3.27
N ASP A 109 -18.01 -24.06 3.46
CA ASP A 109 -17.34 -24.98 4.41
C ASP A 109 -15.99 -25.51 3.89
N ARG A 110 -15.27 -24.65 3.15
CA ARG A 110 -13.99 -24.98 2.55
C ARG A 110 -12.89 -24.59 3.51
N ILE A 111 -12.14 -25.61 3.93
CA ILE A 111 -10.89 -25.45 4.68
C ILE A 111 -9.76 -25.92 3.76
N ALA A 112 -8.77 -25.06 3.54
CA ALA A 112 -7.57 -25.40 2.78
C ALA A 112 -6.36 -25.32 3.70
N GLU A 113 -5.58 -26.38 3.77
CA GLU A 113 -4.37 -26.44 4.59
C GLU A 113 -3.14 -26.57 3.68
N TYR A 114 -2.14 -25.76 3.95
CA TYR A 114 -0.89 -25.73 3.20
C TYR A 114 0.28 -25.74 4.18
N GLU A 115 1.23 -26.64 3.95
CA GLU A 115 2.44 -26.73 4.74
C GLU A 115 3.64 -26.29 3.90
N MET A 116 4.53 -25.52 4.51
CA MET A 116 5.79 -25.13 3.88
C MET A 116 6.95 -25.30 4.84
N LYS A 117 8.10 -25.72 4.31
CA LYS A 117 9.32 -25.87 5.08
C LYS A 117 9.90 -24.49 5.41
N LEU A 118 10.33 -24.36 6.64
CA LEU A 118 11.07 -23.22 7.14
C LEU A 118 12.55 -23.39 6.81
N MET A 119 13.26 -22.26 6.78
CA MET A 119 14.68 -22.19 6.52
C MET A 119 15.37 -21.53 7.70
N ASP A 120 16.58 -21.99 8.00
CA ASP A 120 17.44 -21.34 8.98
C ASP A 120 18.08 -20.12 8.31
N ILE A 121 17.57 -18.94 8.63
CA ILE A 121 18.15 -17.67 8.20
C ILE A 121 18.73 -17.01 9.44
N ASP A 122 19.98 -16.57 9.34
CA ASP A 122 20.64 -15.86 10.42
C ASP A 122 19.87 -14.57 10.76
N THR A 123 19.65 -14.37 12.06
CA THR A 123 18.86 -13.25 12.57
C THR A 123 19.77 -12.05 12.79
N ASP A 124 19.97 -11.26 11.74
CA ASP A 124 20.64 -9.97 11.83
C ASP A 124 19.62 -8.88 12.18
N THR A 125 19.32 -8.73 13.47
CA THR A 125 18.49 -7.61 13.95
C THR A 125 19.31 -6.33 13.94
N LEU A 126 18.99 -5.42 13.02
CA LEU A 126 19.57 -4.09 13.04
C LEU A 126 18.80 -3.23 14.03
N GLY A 127 19.49 -2.71 15.04
CA GLY A 127 18.93 -1.70 15.92
C GLY A 127 18.65 -0.43 15.12
N ILE A 128 17.36 -0.14 14.89
CA ILE A 128 16.94 1.14 14.30
C ILE A 128 16.97 2.18 15.42
N PRO A 129 17.84 3.20 15.37
CA PRO A 129 17.86 4.25 16.38
C PRO A 129 16.59 5.11 16.27
N ASP A 130 16.14 5.64 17.41
CA ASP A 130 15.11 6.68 17.45
C ASP A 130 15.73 7.98 16.93
N THR A 131 15.54 8.22 15.64
CA THR A 131 16.07 9.38 14.93
C THR A 131 15.04 10.49 14.88
N ASP A 132 15.45 11.71 15.24
CA ASP A 132 14.65 12.91 15.01
C ASP A 132 14.73 13.32 13.54
N TYR A 133 13.57 13.59 12.94
CA TYR A 133 13.47 14.01 11.54
C TYR A 133 13.19 15.50 11.44
N ASP A 134 13.84 16.16 10.47
CA ASP A 134 13.71 17.59 10.22
C ASP A 134 12.44 17.94 9.45
N ALA A 135 11.96 17.02 8.61
CA ALA A 135 10.76 17.19 7.83
C ALA A 135 9.89 15.92 7.87
N ARG A 136 8.59 16.10 8.09
CA ARG A 136 7.55 15.08 8.03
C ARG A 136 6.48 15.52 7.05
N VAL A 137 6.33 14.78 5.97
CA VAL A 137 5.32 15.02 4.93
C VAL A 137 4.32 13.87 4.96
N THR A 138 3.04 14.18 5.13
CA THR A 138 1.94 13.22 5.09
C THR A 138 1.09 13.53 3.87
N MET A 139 0.83 12.54 3.01
CA MET A 139 0.06 12.71 1.78
C MET A 139 -0.73 11.44 1.44
N PRO A 140 -1.70 11.51 0.51
CA PRO A 140 -2.35 10.32 -0.02
C PRO A 140 -1.33 9.37 -0.66
N SER A 141 -1.41 8.08 -0.32
CA SER A 141 -0.52 7.06 -0.86
C SER A 141 -0.71 6.87 -2.37
N SER A 142 -1.93 7.03 -2.88
CA SER A 142 -2.25 6.99 -4.31
C SER A 142 -1.51 8.05 -5.12
N GLU A 143 -1.48 9.28 -4.63
CA GLU A 143 -0.75 10.39 -5.25
C GLU A 143 0.75 10.16 -5.21
N PHE A 144 1.29 9.72 -4.07
CA PHE A 144 2.71 9.34 -3.99
C PHE A 144 3.07 8.24 -4.99
N SER A 145 2.26 7.17 -5.08
CA SER A 145 2.47 6.08 -6.03
C SER A 145 2.42 6.54 -7.49
N ARG A 146 1.56 7.51 -7.81
CA ARG A 146 1.49 8.11 -9.15
C ARG A 146 2.75 8.93 -9.44
N ILE A 147 3.15 9.82 -8.53
CA ILE A 147 4.33 10.68 -8.68
C ILE A 147 5.59 9.84 -8.93
N VAL A 148 5.85 8.81 -8.12
CA VAL A 148 7.07 7.99 -8.28
C VAL A 148 7.04 7.17 -9.57
N ARG A 149 5.88 6.72 -10.04
CA ARG A 149 5.74 6.01 -11.32
C ARG A 149 5.97 6.94 -12.51
N ASP A 150 5.36 8.12 -12.50
CA ASP A 150 5.50 9.11 -13.57
C ASP A 150 6.96 9.57 -13.68
N LEU A 151 7.61 9.87 -12.55
CA LEU A 151 9.03 10.27 -12.53
C LEU A 151 9.96 9.12 -12.93
N SER A 152 9.62 7.86 -12.62
CA SER A 152 10.44 6.70 -13.01
C SER A 152 10.52 6.46 -14.52
N GLN A 153 9.58 7.02 -15.30
CA GLN A 153 9.64 7.00 -16.76
C GLN A 153 10.60 8.06 -17.33
N LEU A 154 10.90 9.10 -16.54
CA LEU A 154 11.73 10.23 -16.95
C LEU A 154 13.19 10.03 -16.56
N GLY A 155 13.46 9.52 -15.35
CA GLY A 155 14.81 9.31 -14.85
C GLY A 155 14.89 8.25 -13.75
N GLU A 156 16.12 7.98 -13.31
CA GLU A 156 16.41 6.95 -12.31
C GLU A 156 16.44 7.48 -10.86
N SER A 157 16.54 8.80 -10.70
CA SER A 157 16.71 9.47 -9.41
C SER A 157 15.72 10.61 -9.26
N VAL A 158 15.20 10.78 -8.05
CA VAL A 158 14.33 11.91 -7.70
C VAL A 158 14.96 12.72 -6.58
N ARG A 159 15.05 14.03 -6.80
CA ARG A 159 15.37 15.02 -5.78
C ARG A 159 14.07 15.42 -5.08
N ILE A 160 14.00 15.15 -3.78
CA ILE A 160 12.88 15.52 -2.92
C ILE A 160 13.33 16.71 -2.08
N GLU A 161 12.66 17.84 -2.28
CA GLU A 161 12.92 19.07 -1.55
C GLU A 161 11.69 19.44 -0.72
N VAL A 162 11.89 19.66 0.58
CA VAL A 162 10.84 20.17 1.48
C VAL A 162 11.15 21.60 1.86
N SER A 163 10.24 22.49 1.50
CA SER A 163 10.31 23.92 1.78
C SER A 163 8.99 24.44 2.38
N LYS A 164 8.97 25.73 2.75
CA LYS A 164 7.73 26.40 3.19
C LYS A 164 6.65 26.48 2.10
N GLU A 165 7.05 26.41 0.83
CA GLU A 165 6.12 26.45 -0.30
C GLU A 165 5.40 25.10 -0.47
N GLY A 166 6.05 24.00 -0.12
CA GLY A 166 5.55 22.66 -0.31
C GLY A 166 6.65 21.61 -0.39
N VAL A 167 6.26 20.39 -0.75
CA VAL A 167 7.18 19.31 -1.13
C VAL A 167 7.31 19.28 -2.65
N ARG A 168 8.54 19.33 -3.14
CA ARG A 168 8.88 19.31 -4.56
C ARG A 168 9.59 17.99 -4.89
N PHE A 169 9.11 17.32 -5.92
CA PHE A 169 9.74 16.14 -6.52
C PHE A 169 10.28 16.53 -7.89
N ALA A 170 11.60 16.54 -8.04
CA ALA A 170 12.28 16.84 -9.30
C ALA A 170 13.05 15.62 -9.78
N SER A 171 12.89 15.27 -11.05
CA SER A 171 13.68 14.23 -11.71
C SER A 171 14.28 14.81 -12.97
N GLU A 172 15.59 14.65 -13.13
CA GLU A 172 16.29 15.00 -14.36
C GLU A 172 16.48 13.73 -15.19
N GLY A 173 16.13 13.81 -16.47
CA GLY A 173 16.11 12.67 -17.40
C GLY A 173 16.79 13.02 -18.71
N GLU A 174 17.22 12.02 -19.46
CA GLU A 174 17.87 12.23 -20.76
C GLU A 174 16.91 12.84 -21.79
N ALA A 175 15.65 12.37 -21.80
CA ALA A 175 14.64 12.81 -22.74
C ALA A 175 13.80 13.99 -22.24
N ALA A 176 13.55 14.08 -20.92
CA ALA A 176 12.71 15.10 -20.32
C ALA A 176 12.96 15.25 -18.81
N ASN A 177 12.73 16.45 -18.29
CA ASN A 177 12.81 16.76 -16.87
C ASN A 177 11.40 16.83 -16.26
N GLY A 178 11.23 16.23 -15.09
CA GLY A 178 9.97 16.25 -14.33
C GLY A 178 10.10 17.12 -13.09
N ASN A 179 9.09 17.94 -12.81
CA ASN A 179 9.03 18.76 -11.60
C ASN A 179 7.58 18.83 -11.11
N ILE A 180 7.33 18.29 -9.93
CA ILE A 180 6.00 18.20 -9.31
C ILE A 180 6.07 18.89 -7.95
N LEU A 181 5.24 19.91 -7.74
CA LEU A 181 5.16 20.64 -6.47
C LEU A 181 3.80 20.41 -5.82
N MET A 182 3.80 19.84 -4.62
CA MET A 182 2.61 19.67 -3.80
C MET A 182 2.64 20.69 -2.67
N ARG A 183 1.63 21.57 -2.65
CA ARG A 183 1.50 22.63 -1.64
C ARG A 183 0.84 22.10 -0.37
N HIS A 184 1.23 22.68 0.76
CA HIS A 184 0.61 22.37 2.03
C HIS A 184 -0.89 22.68 2.00
N THR A 185 -1.72 21.73 2.41
CA THR A 185 -3.17 21.88 2.48
C THR A 185 -3.57 21.96 3.94
N ASP A 186 -3.70 23.18 4.47
CA ASP A 186 -4.29 23.40 5.79
C ASP A 186 -5.79 23.11 5.72
N THR A 187 -6.24 22.01 6.30
CA THR A 187 -7.66 21.73 6.51
C THR A 187 -8.21 22.60 7.65
N SER A 188 -8.16 23.91 7.45
CA SER A 188 -8.87 24.92 8.23
C SER A 188 -9.47 25.95 7.29
N GLY A 189 -10.45 25.53 6.48
CA GLY A 189 -11.22 26.46 5.66
C GLY A 189 -11.86 25.89 4.40
N VAL A 190 -12.74 24.89 4.50
CA VAL A 190 -13.71 24.63 3.42
C VAL A 190 -15.12 24.53 4.00
N ASN A 191 -15.75 25.69 4.12
CA ASN A 191 -17.21 25.80 4.12
C ASN A 191 -17.57 27.03 3.28
N GLY A 192 -18.00 26.84 2.04
CA GLY A 192 -18.39 27.98 1.20
C GLY A 192 -18.60 27.71 -0.29
N LYS A 193 -19.80 27.24 -0.63
CA LYS A 193 -20.54 27.45 -1.91
C LYS A 193 -20.10 26.69 -3.18
N LYS A 194 -20.90 25.65 -3.47
CA LYS A 194 -21.30 25.28 -4.83
C LYS A 194 -22.03 26.44 -5.53
N GLY A 195 -21.74 26.60 -6.82
CA GLY A 195 -22.67 27.10 -7.83
C GLY A 195 -22.30 28.44 -8.46
N SER A 196 -21.73 28.40 -9.67
CA SER A 196 -22.33 29.02 -10.87
C SER A 196 -21.34 29.02 -12.03
N SER A 197 -21.74 28.33 -13.09
CA SER A 197 -21.31 28.51 -14.48
C SER A 197 -21.25 29.98 -14.89
N SER A 198 -20.23 30.39 -15.67
CA SER A 198 -20.23 31.48 -16.66
C SER A 198 -18.84 31.55 -17.32
N LYS A 199 -18.68 31.03 -18.54
CA LYS A 199 -18.66 31.83 -19.79
C LYS A 199 -17.34 32.57 -19.99
N VAL A 200 -16.42 31.93 -20.71
CA VAL A 200 -15.25 32.58 -21.32
C VAL A 200 -15.76 33.60 -22.32
N LYS A 201 -15.52 34.88 -22.02
CA LYS A 201 -15.68 36.00 -22.92
C LYS A 201 -14.28 36.30 -23.46
N LYS A 202 -14.11 36.19 -24.78
CA LYS A 202 -13.03 36.86 -25.51
C LYS A 202 -13.30 38.36 -25.39
N GLU A 203 -12.31 39.10 -24.95
CA GLU A 203 -12.20 40.53 -25.23
C GLU A 203 -10.83 40.71 -25.89
N ASP A 204 -10.91 41.13 -27.16
CA ASP A 204 -9.86 41.72 -27.95
C ASP A 204 -9.33 42.96 -27.22
N ASP A 205 -8.03 43.19 -27.24
CA ASP A 205 -7.49 44.55 -27.12
C ASP A 205 -6.38 44.71 -28.15
N ASP A 206 -6.64 45.64 -29.07
CA ASP A 206 -5.75 46.21 -30.05
C ASP A 206 -4.65 47.01 -29.34
N GLU A 207 -3.39 46.77 -29.66
CA GLU A 207 -2.38 47.83 -29.61
C GLU A 207 -1.64 47.84 -30.96
N GLU A 208 -1.89 48.93 -31.70
CA GLU A 208 -1.14 49.36 -32.88
C GLU A 208 0.30 49.69 -32.48
N GLU A 209 1.28 49.26 -33.28
CA GLU A 209 2.37 50.15 -33.70
C GLU A 209 2.70 49.87 -35.17
N ALA A 210 2.89 50.97 -35.90
CA ALA A 210 3.14 51.07 -37.33
C ALA A 210 4.60 51.43 -37.61
N GLU A 211 4.96 51.25 -38.89
CA GLU A 211 6.15 51.75 -39.61
C GLU A 211 7.45 50.95 -39.36
N ASP A 212 8.28 50.61 -40.34
CA ASP A 212 8.25 50.76 -41.80
C ASP A 212 9.33 49.81 -42.41
N ASP A 213 9.14 49.49 -43.69
CA ASP A 213 10.07 49.09 -44.76
C ASP A 213 11.49 48.56 -44.44
N ASP A 214 11.85 47.42 -45.03
CA ASP A 214 12.81 47.40 -46.15
C ASP A 214 12.91 46.03 -46.86
N GLU A 215 13.27 46.14 -48.14
CA GLU A 215 13.15 45.24 -49.28
C GLU A 215 14.05 43.98 -49.31
N ASP A 216 13.56 42.99 -50.09
CA ASP A 216 14.25 42.14 -51.08
C ASP A 216 15.62 41.48 -50.78
N GLU A 217 15.77 40.18 -51.05
CA GLU A 217 16.02 39.64 -52.40
C GLU A 217 16.45 38.15 -52.33
N ASP A 218 15.87 37.38 -53.25
CA ASP A 218 16.39 36.24 -54.00
C ASP A 218 17.05 34.98 -53.37
N GLY A 219 16.76 33.84 -54.02
CA GLY A 219 17.49 32.60 -53.72
C GLY A 219 16.95 31.27 -54.24
N GLU A 220 16.30 31.27 -55.41
CA GLU A 220 16.18 30.16 -56.37
C GLU A 220 17.04 28.86 -56.13
N LYS A 221 16.42 27.66 -56.08
CA LYS A 221 16.50 26.61 -57.14
C LYS A 221 16.23 25.14 -56.69
N LYS A 222 15.32 24.53 -57.47
CA LYS A 222 15.36 23.21 -58.16
C LYS A 222 15.39 21.93 -57.31
N ALA A 223 14.31 21.14 -57.30
CA ALA A 223 13.78 20.22 -58.34
C ALA A 223 14.40 18.81 -58.32
N LYS A 224 13.56 17.78 -58.06
CA LYS A 224 13.24 16.71 -59.04
C LYS A 224 12.22 15.70 -58.49
N LYS A 225 11.36 15.25 -59.41
CA LYS A 225 10.35 14.19 -59.33
C LYS A 225 10.97 12.80 -59.57
N GLU A 226 10.40 11.76 -58.96
CA GLU A 226 9.97 10.47 -59.57
C GLU A 226 9.21 9.67 -58.46
N LYS A 227 7.91 9.32 -58.53
CA LYS A 227 7.20 8.25 -59.30
C LYS A 227 7.86 6.86 -59.08
N VAL A 228 7.22 5.82 -58.51
CA VAL A 228 6.02 5.05 -58.98
C VAL A 228 5.58 3.99 -57.92
N LYS A 229 4.25 3.81 -57.76
CA LYS A 229 3.34 2.62 -57.50
C LYS A 229 3.85 1.39 -56.70
N LYS A 230 3.06 0.49 -56.08
CA LYS A 230 1.61 0.12 -55.94
C LYS A 230 1.57 -0.76 -54.64
N GLU A 231 0.50 -0.92 -53.86
CA GLU A 231 -0.67 -1.84 -53.99
C GLU A 231 -1.63 -1.45 -52.82
N GLU A 232 -2.88 -0.98 -53.05
CA GLU A 232 -4.15 -1.74 -53.04
C GLU A 232 -4.34 -2.62 -51.78
N ASN A 233 -5.10 -2.14 -50.77
CA ASN A 233 -6.53 -2.43 -50.47
C ASN A 233 -6.73 -3.86 -49.93
N GLU A 234 -7.55 -4.20 -48.94
CA GLU A 234 -8.66 -3.57 -48.22
C GLU A 234 -8.93 -4.50 -47.02
N ASP A 235 -9.12 -3.99 -45.81
CA ASP A 235 -9.73 -4.74 -44.70
C ASP A 235 -11.14 -4.18 -44.48
N VAL A 236 -12.16 -5.01 -44.69
CA VAL A 236 -13.55 -4.75 -44.32
C VAL A 236 -14.08 -5.92 -43.49
N GLU A 237 -14.27 -5.59 -42.20
CA GLU A 237 -15.38 -5.89 -41.29
C GLU A 237 -16.20 -7.21 -41.31
N MET A 238 -16.37 -7.70 -40.06
CA MET A 238 -17.60 -8.12 -39.36
C MET A 238 -18.22 -9.52 -39.48
N ASN A 239 -18.41 -10.07 -38.26
CA ASN A 239 -19.59 -10.74 -37.69
C ASN A 239 -19.96 -12.20 -38.01
N GLY A 240 -20.56 -12.82 -36.97
CA GLY A 240 -21.34 -14.06 -36.96
C GLY A 240 -20.65 -15.15 -36.14
N GLU A 241 -20.99 -15.36 -34.86
CA GLU A 241 -22.14 -16.15 -34.36
C GLU A 241 -22.24 -17.54 -35.00
N ASP A 242 -22.09 -18.60 -34.20
CA ASP A 242 -23.14 -19.62 -34.03
C ASP A 242 -22.79 -20.64 -32.93
N ASP A 243 -23.89 -21.13 -32.37
CA ASP A 243 -24.16 -21.88 -31.14
C ASP A 243 -23.86 -23.41 -31.19
N GLU A 244 -24.23 -24.04 -30.06
CA GLU A 244 -24.69 -25.42 -29.84
C GLU A 244 -23.68 -26.43 -29.28
N ASP A 245 -23.90 -26.88 -28.03
CA ASP A 245 -24.56 -28.18 -27.80
C ASP A 245 -25.07 -28.32 -26.34
N ASP A 246 -26.29 -28.84 -26.21
CA ASP A 246 -27.07 -29.08 -24.98
C ASP A 246 -27.35 -30.60 -24.84
N GLY A 247 -27.45 -31.09 -23.59
CA GLY A 247 -28.04 -32.40 -23.23
C GLY A 247 -27.12 -33.23 -22.33
N GLU A 248 -27.51 -33.74 -21.17
CA GLU A 248 -28.73 -34.50 -20.88
C GLU A 248 -29.04 -34.53 -19.36
N PHE A 249 -30.33 -34.70 -19.06
CA PHE A 249 -30.96 -34.76 -17.74
C PHE A 249 -31.17 -36.21 -17.30
N LYS A 250 -31.00 -36.52 -16.00
CA LYS A 250 -31.87 -37.48 -15.28
C LYS A 250 -31.78 -37.36 -13.77
N ALA A 251 -32.95 -37.19 -13.16
CA ALA A 251 -33.22 -37.29 -11.74
C ALA A 251 -33.61 -38.72 -11.37
N GLU A 252 -33.22 -39.18 -10.17
CA GLU A 252 -34.01 -40.14 -9.39
C GLU A 252 -34.01 -39.71 -7.91
N SER A 253 -35.23 -39.63 -7.38
CA SER A 253 -35.56 -39.48 -5.98
C SER A 253 -35.50 -40.84 -5.29
N GLU A 254 -35.10 -40.89 -4.02
CA GLU A 254 -35.75 -41.74 -3.02
C GLU A 254 -35.49 -41.12 -1.65
N GLY A 255 -36.58 -40.87 -0.92
CA GLY A 255 -36.55 -40.45 0.47
C GLY A 255 -36.83 -41.64 1.36
N GLU A 256 -36.44 -41.54 2.64
CA GLU A 256 -37.06 -42.26 3.75
C GLU A 256 -36.93 -41.38 5.00
N GLU A 257 -38.07 -41.17 5.66
CA GLU A 257 -38.27 -40.55 6.97
C GLU A 257 -38.16 -41.63 8.07
N GLU A 258 -37.79 -41.22 9.30
CA GLU A 258 -38.41 -41.59 10.61
C GLU A 258 -37.51 -40.97 11.72
N GLN A 259 -37.98 -40.02 12.55
CA GLN A 259 -38.71 -40.17 13.83
C GLN A 259 -37.93 -41.01 14.89
N ASP A 260 -37.81 -40.70 16.18
CA ASP A 260 -38.35 -39.68 17.07
C ASP A 260 -37.68 -39.81 18.48
N GLU A 261 -37.93 -38.83 19.37
CA GLU A 261 -37.95 -38.91 20.86
C GLU A 261 -36.64 -39.12 21.68
N ASP A 262 -36.42 -38.62 22.91
CA ASP A 262 -36.97 -37.62 23.83
C ASP A 262 -36.05 -37.65 25.09
N SER A 263 -36.24 -36.68 26.01
CA SER A 263 -35.99 -36.73 27.46
C SER A 263 -34.92 -35.81 28.07
N SER A 264 -35.37 -34.57 28.35
CA SER A 264 -35.55 -34.00 29.70
C SER A 264 -34.41 -33.95 30.75
N GLY A 265 -34.24 -32.76 31.37
CA GLY A 265 -34.23 -32.67 32.84
C GLY A 265 -33.40 -31.59 33.58
N LYS A 266 -34.03 -30.41 33.86
CA LYS A 266 -34.09 -29.67 35.17
C LYS A 266 -32.78 -29.11 35.81
N LYS A 267 -32.69 -27.97 36.55
CA LYS A 267 -33.61 -26.93 37.12
C LYS A 267 -32.77 -25.82 37.85
N ARG A 268 -33.21 -24.54 37.72
CA ARG A 268 -33.36 -23.44 38.74
C ARG A 268 -32.14 -22.95 39.59
N LYS A 269 -31.92 -21.63 39.82
CA LYS A 269 -32.71 -20.71 40.69
C LYS A 269 -32.33 -19.20 40.57
N LYS A 270 -33.25 -18.37 41.10
CA LYS A 270 -33.46 -16.91 41.08
C LYS A 270 -32.68 -16.12 42.16
N ALA A 271 -32.44 -14.82 41.93
CA ALA A 271 -32.03 -13.73 42.86
C ALA A 271 -33.13 -13.38 43.92
N PRO A 272 -33.02 -12.44 44.92
CA PRO A 272 -32.45 -11.06 44.87
C PRO A 272 -31.82 -10.46 46.16
N GLY A 273 -31.30 -9.22 46.10
CA GLY A 273 -30.98 -8.38 47.28
C GLY A 273 -30.37 -7.01 46.91
N LYS A 274 -31.07 -5.91 47.24
CA LYS A 274 -30.68 -4.49 47.08
C LYS A 274 -30.05 -3.97 48.38
N GLU A 275 -29.04 -3.09 48.29
CA GLU A 275 -29.04 -1.81 49.02
C GLU A 275 -27.95 -0.85 48.51
N ALA A 276 -28.25 0.45 48.62
CA ALA A 276 -27.56 1.54 47.95
C ALA A 276 -26.84 2.44 48.96
N THR A 277 -25.63 2.89 48.62
CA THR A 277 -25.01 4.12 49.14
C THR A 277 -24.06 4.71 48.09
N LYS A 278 -24.28 5.98 47.71
CA LYS A 278 -23.47 6.88 46.86
C LYS A 278 -22.73 7.90 47.78
N PRO A 279 -21.84 8.80 47.28
CA PRO A 279 -20.74 8.63 46.32
C PRO A 279 -19.44 9.32 46.81
N ALA A 280 -18.25 8.95 46.31
CA ALA A 280 -17.04 9.76 46.48
C ALA A 280 -16.15 9.78 45.22
N LYS A 281 -16.14 10.96 44.57
CA LYS A 281 -15.11 11.59 43.70
C LYS A 281 -14.23 10.66 42.84
N LYS A 282 -14.63 10.45 41.57
CA LYS A 282 -13.72 10.07 40.48
C LYS A 282 -13.08 11.33 39.88
N ALA A 283 -11.75 11.34 39.87
CA ALA A 283 -10.93 12.30 39.14
C ALA A 283 -11.20 12.19 37.62
N LYS A 284 -11.18 13.36 36.96
CA LYS A 284 -11.31 13.56 35.52
C LYS A 284 -10.32 12.66 34.76
N LYS A 285 -10.83 11.59 34.13
CA LYS A 285 -10.12 10.86 33.07
C LYS A 285 -10.39 11.60 31.77
N GLY A 286 -9.34 12.14 31.17
CA GLY A 286 -9.39 12.78 29.85
C GLY A 286 -10.02 11.82 28.84
N LYS A 287 -11.00 12.34 28.12
CA LYS A 287 -11.73 11.62 27.08
C LYS A 287 -10.77 11.37 25.92
N SER A 288 -10.26 10.15 25.83
CA SER A 288 -9.61 9.61 24.64
C SER A 288 -10.63 9.66 23.51
N LYS A 289 -10.35 10.49 22.51
CA LYS A 289 -11.10 10.60 21.27
C LYS A 289 -10.86 9.28 20.54
N GLY A 290 -11.92 8.50 20.37
CA GLY A 290 -11.89 7.28 19.57
C GLY A 290 -11.81 7.64 18.10
N ASP A 291 -10.99 6.87 17.39
CA ASP A 291 -11.20 6.29 16.07
C ASP A 291 -12.40 6.87 15.30
N ASP A 292 -12.12 7.85 14.44
CA ASP A 292 -12.85 8.06 13.20
C ASP A 292 -11.97 7.46 12.08
N GLU A 293 -12.30 6.24 11.66
CA GLU A 293 -12.03 5.78 10.29
C GLU A 293 -12.77 6.74 9.33
N ASP A 294 -12.10 7.14 8.24
CA ASP A 294 -12.55 8.08 7.17
C ASP A 294 -12.17 9.58 7.29
N ASP A 295 -11.01 9.92 7.86
CA ASP A 295 -10.32 11.18 7.52
C ASP A 295 -9.07 10.84 6.71
N VAL A 296 -9.25 10.37 5.46
CA VAL A 296 -8.14 10.38 4.50
C VAL A 296 -7.86 11.85 4.24
N PRO A 297 -6.72 12.41 4.66
CA PRO A 297 -6.41 13.79 4.35
C PRO A 297 -6.37 13.90 2.82
N ASP A 298 -7.36 14.58 2.25
CA ASP A 298 -7.44 14.86 0.80
C ASP A 298 -6.35 15.86 0.35
N GLY A 299 -5.33 16.06 1.19
CA GLY A 299 -4.32 17.10 1.09
C GLY A 299 -3.00 16.69 1.73
N VAL A 300 -1.99 17.53 1.52
CA VAL A 300 -0.62 17.28 1.95
C VAL A 300 -0.32 18.06 3.21
N ARG A 301 -0.03 17.35 4.30
CA ARG A 301 0.41 17.94 5.57
C ARG A 301 1.93 17.94 5.65
N ILE A 302 2.53 19.10 5.91
CA ILE A 302 3.98 19.27 5.95
C ILE A 302 4.34 19.86 7.32
N GLU A 303 5.10 19.12 8.10
CA GLU A 303 5.71 19.57 9.34
C GLU A 303 7.22 19.69 9.09
N MET A 304 7.75 20.90 9.17
CA MET A 304 9.12 21.20 8.75
C MET A 304 9.82 22.04 9.82
N ASN A 305 10.92 21.50 10.34
CA ASN A 305 11.84 22.19 11.23
C ASN A 305 13.00 22.83 10.45
N GLN A 306 13.56 22.10 9.47
CA GLN A 306 14.65 22.57 8.60
C GLN A 306 14.39 22.24 7.12
N HIS A 307 15.10 22.95 6.23
CA HIS A 307 15.11 22.66 4.80
C HIS A 307 15.88 21.38 4.53
N VAL A 308 15.24 20.49 3.76
CA VAL A 308 15.79 19.18 3.42
C VAL A 308 15.72 19.06 1.91
N ASN A 309 16.85 18.69 1.30
CA ASN A 309 16.98 18.48 -0.13
C ASN A 309 17.86 17.26 -0.36
N LEU A 310 17.23 16.13 -0.66
CA LEU A 310 17.90 14.84 -0.78
C LEU A 310 17.51 14.16 -2.08
N THR A 311 18.45 13.42 -2.64
CA THR A 311 18.23 12.64 -3.87
C THR A 311 18.10 11.17 -3.53
N PHE A 312 17.10 10.48 -4.10
CA PHE A 312 16.84 9.06 -3.87
C PHE A 312 16.69 8.31 -5.20
N SER A 313 16.89 7.00 -5.19
CA SER A 313 16.60 6.17 -6.36
C SER A 313 15.10 5.92 -6.51
N LEU A 314 14.56 6.23 -7.69
CA LEU A 314 13.15 6.00 -8.02
C LEU A 314 12.80 4.51 -8.02
N LYS A 315 13.74 3.62 -8.35
CA LYS A 315 13.54 2.16 -8.34
C LYS A 315 13.03 1.66 -6.99
N TYR A 316 13.64 2.09 -5.88
CA TYR A 316 13.19 1.69 -4.54
C TYR A 316 11.86 2.34 -4.16
N LEU A 317 11.67 3.63 -4.48
CA LEU A 317 10.43 4.34 -4.16
C LEU A 317 9.21 3.75 -4.89
N VAL A 318 9.38 3.31 -6.15
CA VAL A 318 8.35 2.57 -6.90
C VAL A 318 8.00 1.27 -6.18
N ASN A 319 8.98 0.53 -5.66
CA ASN A 319 8.70 -0.68 -4.88
C ASN A 319 7.94 -0.35 -3.58
N PHE A 320 8.36 0.67 -2.84
CA PHE A 320 7.68 1.08 -1.60
C PHE A 320 6.25 1.54 -1.83
N SER A 321 5.96 2.13 -2.99
CA SER A 321 4.63 2.59 -3.39
C SER A 321 3.58 1.47 -3.55
N LYS A 322 4.01 0.20 -3.62
CA LYS A 322 3.09 -0.96 -3.65
C LYS A 322 2.35 -1.14 -2.32
N SER A 323 2.89 -0.60 -1.24
CA SER A 323 2.25 -0.55 0.07
C SER A 323 1.06 0.42 0.15
N ALA A 324 0.77 1.19 -0.91
CA ALA A 324 -0.46 1.97 -1.01
C ALA A 324 -1.73 1.12 -0.93
N SER A 325 -1.65 -0.19 -1.18
CA SER A 325 -2.77 -1.12 -0.98
C SER A 325 -3.08 -1.41 0.50
N LEU A 326 -2.13 -1.15 1.41
CA LEU A 326 -2.27 -1.36 2.85
C LEU A 326 -2.81 -0.12 3.57
N SER A 327 -2.40 1.07 3.12
CA SER A 327 -2.81 2.34 3.71
C SER A 327 -3.04 3.41 2.65
N ASN A 328 -4.11 4.18 2.82
CA ASN A 328 -4.46 5.31 1.94
C ASN A 328 -3.57 6.54 2.18
N VAL A 329 -2.75 6.52 3.23
CA VAL A 329 -1.88 7.63 3.63
C VAL A 329 -0.45 7.12 3.70
N VAL A 330 0.48 7.91 3.18
CA VAL A 330 1.91 7.68 3.32
C VAL A 330 2.55 8.84 4.06
N GLN A 331 3.53 8.53 4.89
CA GLN A 331 4.33 9.52 5.59
C GLN A 331 5.81 9.39 5.20
N LEU A 332 6.36 10.49 4.71
CA LEU A 332 7.78 10.65 4.39
C LEU A 332 8.45 11.43 5.51
N MET A 333 9.45 10.84 6.15
CA MET A 333 10.26 11.45 7.20
C MET A 333 11.70 11.58 6.71
N MET A 334 12.22 12.80 6.70
CA MET A 334 13.50 13.12 6.09
C MET A 334 14.32 14.04 7.00
N SER A 335 15.64 13.85 6.97
CA SER A 335 16.64 14.77 7.52
C SER A 335 17.95 14.55 6.75
N ASN A 336 18.79 15.57 6.63
CA ASN A 336 19.94 15.57 5.71
C ASN A 336 20.99 14.48 6.04
N ASP A 337 21.08 14.05 7.30
CA ASP A 337 22.11 13.11 7.77
C ASP A 337 21.60 11.68 7.96
N VAL A 338 20.33 11.41 7.64
CA VAL A 338 19.68 10.13 7.97
C VAL A 338 18.88 9.59 6.79
N PRO A 339 18.70 8.25 6.70
CA PRO A 339 17.89 7.64 5.65
C PRO A 339 16.46 8.18 5.63
N LEU A 340 15.90 8.32 4.43
CA LEU A 340 14.47 8.59 4.25
C LEU A 340 13.68 7.44 4.85
N LEU A 341 12.72 7.77 5.71
CA LEU A 341 11.75 6.83 6.24
C LEU A 341 10.39 7.04 5.56
N VAL A 342 9.92 6.00 4.87
CA VAL A 342 8.58 5.93 4.28
C VAL A 342 7.73 5.01 5.15
N SER A 343 6.73 5.56 5.84
CA SER A 343 5.84 4.81 6.73
C SER A 343 4.44 4.69 6.12
N TYR A 344 3.90 3.48 6.11
CA TYR A 344 2.50 3.19 5.88
C TYR A 344 1.94 2.52 7.13
N ASP A 345 1.15 3.27 7.89
CA ASP A 345 0.47 2.76 9.07
C ASP A 345 -0.92 2.26 8.68
N PHE A 346 -1.30 1.08 9.20
CA PHE A 346 -2.60 0.46 8.98
C PHE A 346 -3.13 -0.16 10.28
N ASN A 347 -4.43 -0.49 10.35
CA ASN A 347 -5.11 -0.82 11.62
C ASN A 347 -4.42 -1.89 12.48
N GLN A 348 -3.70 -2.84 11.86
CA GLN A 348 -3.08 -3.97 12.55
C GLN A 348 -1.57 -3.81 12.76
N GLY A 349 -0.96 -2.70 12.32
CA GLY A 349 0.49 -2.57 12.32
C GLY A 349 1.04 -1.46 11.44
N TYR A 350 2.29 -1.61 11.02
CA TYR A 350 2.92 -0.71 10.08
C TYR A 350 3.89 -1.44 9.17
N ILE A 351 4.13 -0.84 8.01
CA ILE A 351 5.27 -1.15 7.15
C ILE A 351 6.08 0.13 6.95
N ARG A 352 7.37 0.04 7.27
CA ARG A 352 8.34 1.12 7.22
C ARG A 352 9.47 0.74 6.30
N TYR A 353 9.85 1.66 5.43
CA TYR A 353 10.99 1.51 4.55
C TYR A 353 12.02 2.59 4.86
N TYR A 354 13.26 2.21 5.00
CA TYR A 354 14.40 3.10 5.17
C TYR A 354 15.22 3.07 3.89
N LEU A 355 15.55 4.22 3.33
CA LEU A 355 16.32 4.33 2.10
C LEU A 355 17.43 5.36 2.27
N ALA A 356 18.66 4.92 2.06
CA ALA A 356 19.81 5.83 2.08
C ALA A 356 19.71 6.84 0.91
N PRO A 357 20.02 8.12 1.15
CA PRO A 357 20.11 9.09 0.07
C PRO A 357 21.26 8.74 -0.87
N LYS A 358 21.11 9.06 -2.15
CA LYS A 358 22.23 9.12 -3.08
C LYS A 358 23.07 10.33 -2.69
N ILE A 359 24.31 10.08 -2.28
CA ILE A 359 25.31 11.13 -2.12
C ILE A 359 25.62 11.60 -3.55
N GLY A 360 25.37 12.89 -3.84
CA GLY A 360 25.92 13.51 -5.03
C GLY A 360 27.42 13.67 -4.84
N ASP A 361 28.21 13.37 -5.87
CA ASP A 361 29.61 13.81 -5.94
C ASP A 361 29.59 15.35 -5.98
N ASP A 362 29.59 16.02 -4.83
CA ASP A 362 29.86 17.46 -4.73
C ASP A 362 31.30 17.78 -5.15
#